data_AF-A0ABD3F9X3-F1
#
_entry.id   AF-A0ABD3F9X3-F1
#
_cell.length_a   1.000
_cell.length_b   1.000
_cell.length_c   1.000
_cell.angle_alpha   90.00
_cell.angle_beta   90.00
_cell.angle_gamma   90.00
#
_symmetry.space_group_name_H-M   'P 1'
#
loop_
_entity.id
_entity.type
_entity.pdbx_description
1 polymer ?
#
loop_
_entity_poly.entity_id
_entity_poly.type
_entity_poly.pdbx_seq_one_letter_code
_entity_poly.pdbx_strand_id
1 'polypeptide(L)'
;MSIRLQRLREGEYFIIVPQKKAFTRSETTRVCAIDPGVRNFVTVYDPEGRAFSVNDSGSTVKKKFKAVDAMKFTLAGLDKESKAKHPDKVPTKRKRGGRKSKTKKHRQRYRLRRRIRHTSRNVTRTINDMHQKLASWLSAHYYNVLLPSFQTSEMVQRHLVDVATDATPRVYIG
;
A
#
# COMPACT_ATOMS: atom_id res chain seq x y z
N MET A 1 5.22 -19.85 -25.24
CA MET A 1 5.60 -18.77 -24.30
C MET A 1 4.87 -17.52 -24.75
N SER A 2 3.82 -17.09 -24.04
CA SER A 2 2.96 -15.98 -24.50
C SER A 2 3.43 -14.65 -23.89
N ILE A 3 3.79 -13.69 -24.74
CA ILE A 3 4.04 -12.30 -24.33
C ILE A 3 2.69 -11.60 -24.11
N ARG A 4 2.59 -10.81 -23.04
CA ARG A 4 1.35 -10.08 -22.71
C ARG A 4 1.60 -8.57 -22.70
N LEU A 5 0.77 -7.81 -23.42
CA LEU A 5 0.69 -6.35 -23.29
C LEU A 5 -0.34 -5.99 -22.21
N GLN A 6 0.05 -5.23 -21.20
CA GLN A 6 -0.81 -4.75 -20.14
C GLN A 6 -0.90 -3.23 -20.15
N ARG A 7 -2.11 -2.69 -20.31
CA ARG A 7 -2.41 -1.27 -20.13
C ARG A 7 -3.05 -1.03 -18.76
N LEU A 8 -2.54 -0.07 -18.01
CA LEU A 8 -3.13 0.37 -16.75
C LEU A 8 -4.21 1.45 -16.98
N ARG A 9 -5.13 1.59 -16.02
CA ARG A 9 -6.20 2.59 -16.07
C ARG A 9 -5.68 4.04 -16.05
N GLU A 10 -4.41 4.21 -15.73
CA GLU A 10 -3.68 5.46 -15.63
C GLU A 10 -2.95 5.79 -16.94
N GLY A 11 -3.01 4.91 -17.95
CA GLY A 11 -2.41 5.14 -19.27
C GLY A 11 -0.98 4.63 -19.42
N GLU A 12 -0.42 3.97 -18.41
CA GLU A 12 0.88 3.28 -18.50
C GLU A 12 0.72 1.95 -19.25
N TYR A 13 1.71 1.59 -20.06
CA TYR A 13 1.77 0.34 -20.82
C TYR A 13 2.99 -0.49 -20.36
N PHE A 14 2.80 -1.80 -20.25
CA PHE A 14 3.84 -2.75 -19.85
C PHE A 14 3.83 -3.93 -20.82
N ILE A 15 5.00 -4.34 -21.30
CA ILE A 15 5.18 -5.62 -21.98
C ILE A 15 5.67 -6.61 -20.93
N ILE A 16 4.99 -7.75 -20.83
CA ILE A 16 5.29 -8.80 -19.87
C ILE A 16 5.78 -10.00 -20.64
N VAL A 17 7.06 -10.26 -20.48
CA VAL A 17 7.77 -11.37 -21.12
C VAL A 17 8.06 -12.40 -20.03
N PRO A 18 7.38 -13.57 -20.05
CA PRO A 18 7.76 -14.67 -19.18
C PRO A 18 9.22 -15.04 -19.45
N GLN A 19 9.99 -15.41 -18.44
CA GLN A 19 11.36 -15.91 -18.59
C GLN A 19 11.54 -17.13 -17.68
N LYS A 20 12.13 -18.20 -18.21
CA LYS A 20 12.59 -19.31 -17.37
C LYS A 20 13.87 -18.87 -16.68
N LYS A 21 13.87 -18.90 -15.34
CA LYS A 21 15.04 -18.57 -14.53
C LYS A 21 15.39 -19.77 -13.67
N ALA A 22 16.63 -20.25 -13.78
CA ALA A 22 17.17 -21.22 -12.85
C ALA A 22 17.56 -20.50 -11.55
N PHE A 23 17.28 -21.13 -10.41
CA PHE A 23 17.69 -20.62 -9.11
C PHE A 23 18.70 -21.61 -8.53
N THR A 24 19.84 -21.08 -8.07
CA THR A 24 20.81 -21.86 -7.31
C THR A 24 20.32 -21.95 -5.87
N ARG A 25 20.43 -23.14 -5.28
CA ARG A 25 20.15 -23.32 -3.85
C ARG A 25 21.29 -22.72 -3.05
N SER A 26 20.98 -22.04 -1.95
CA SER A 26 22.01 -21.58 -1.02
C SER A 26 22.63 -22.77 -0.28
N GLU A 27 23.95 -22.73 -0.08
CA GLU A 27 24.72 -23.72 0.69
C GLU A 27 24.74 -23.40 2.19
N THR A 28 24.16 -22.28 2.59
CA THR A 28 24.07 -21.89 3.99
C THR A 28 23.28 -22.92 4.80
N THR A 29 23.64 -23.08 6.08
CA THR A 29 22.91 -23.88 7.08
C THR A 29 22.23 -23.00 8.12
N ARG A 30 22.34 -21.67 7.97
CA ARG A 30 21.89 -20.71 8.97
C ARG A 30 20.38 -20.69 9.10
N VAL A 31 19.91 -20.37 10.30
CA VAL A 31 18.49 -20.24 10.62
C VAL A 31 18.24 -18.85 11.16
N CYS A 32 17.16 -18.21 10.73
CA CYS A 32 16.67 -17.00 11.39
C CYS A 32 15.18 -17.11 11.67
N ALA A 33 14.72 -16.33 12.62
CA ALA A 33 13.31 -16.07 12.83
C ALA A 33 13.00 -14.60 12.51
N ILE A 34 11.76 -14.35 12.08
CA ILE A 34 11.31 -13.05 11.60
C ILE A 34 10.08 -12.62 12.36
N ASP A 35 10.07 -11.42 12.92
CA ASP A 35 8.88 -10.82 13.51
C ASP A 35 8.32 -9.74 12.59
N PRO A 36 7.10 -9.86 12.05
CA PRO A 36 6.38 -8.70 11.55
C PRO A 36 6.13 -7.70 12.67
N GLY A 37 6.16 -6.41 12.37
CA GLY A 37 5.84 -5.37 13.35
C GLY A 37 4.89 -4.31 12.82
N VAL A 38 4.35 -3.50 13.73
CA VAL A 38 3.56 -2.30 13.37
C VAL A 38 4.49 -1.12 13.06
N ARG A 39 5.58 -0.97 13.82
CA ARG A 39 6.55 0.13 13.65
C ARG A 39 7.65 -0.22 12.64
N ASN A 40 8.19 -1.43 12.76
CA ASN A 40 9.15 -1.99 11.81
C ASN A 40 8.39 -2.93 10.89
N PHE A 41 8.72 -2.90 9.59
CA PHE A 41 8.09 -3.79 8.62
C PHE A 41 8.37 -5.26 8.99
N VAL A 42 9.64 -5.58 9.26
CA VAL A 42 10.12 -6.89 9.70
C VAL A 42 11.33 -6.71 10.60
N THR A 43 11.42 -7.45 11.69
CA THR A 43 12.65 -7.66 12.47
C THR A 43 13.16 -9.07 12.23
N VAL A 44 14.46 -9.23 11.97
CA VAL A 44 15.11 -10.53 11.75
C VAL A 44 16.06 -10.79 12.90
N TYR A 45 16.06 -12.01 13.42
CA TYR A 45 16.94 -12.47 14.49
C TYR A 45 17.52 -13.85 14.17
N ASP A 46 18.82 -13.99 14.39
CA ASP A 46 19.65 -15.16 14.11
C ASP A 46 20.35 -15.61 15.41
N PRO A 47 20.38 -16.92 15.74
CA PRO A 47 21.12 -17.44 16.91
C PRO A 47 22.59 -17.05 16.97
N GLU A 48 23.23 -16.78 15.82
CA GLU A 48 24.62 -16.31 15.74
C GLU A 48 24.79 -14.82 16.08
N GLY A 49 23.73 -14.15 16.56
CA GLY A 49 23.77 -12.78 17.08
C GLY A 49 23.43 -11.69 16.07
N ARG A 50 23.04 -12.03 14.84
CA ARG A 50 22.55 -11.01 13.88
C ARG A 50 21.10 -10.65 14.20
N ALA A 51 20.88 -9.39 14.55
CA ALA A 51 19.55 -8.81 14.71
C ALA A 51 19.45 -7.49 13.96
N PHE A 52 18.47 -7.35 13.07
CA PHE A 52 18.23 -6.09 12.36
C PHE A 52 16.75 -5.91 12.03
N SER A 53 16.33 -4.66 11.82
CA SER A 53 14.98 -4.33 11.41
C SER A 53 14.95 -3.66 10.04
N VAL A 54 13.92 -3.98 9.26
CA VAL A 54 13.59 -3.34 8.00
C VAL A 54 12.47 -2.33 8.27
N ASN A 55 12.67 -1.08 7.83
CA ASN A 55 11.72 0.01 8.05
C ASN A 55 11.59 0.91 6.81
N ASP A 56 10.59 1.79 6.84
CA ASP A 56 10.39 2.85 5.82
C ASP A 56 11.35 4.02 6.08
N SER A 57 12.62 3.83 5.73
CA SER A 57 13.64 4.86 5.87
C SER A 57 13.21 6.17 5.18
N GLY A 58 13.36 7.29 5.89
CA GLY A 58 12.93 8.60 5.41
C GLY A 58 11.40 8.81 5.33
N SER A 59 10.60 7.89 5.86
CA SER A 59 9.13 7.95 5.88
C SER A 59 8.51 8.10 4.48
N THR A 60 9.10 7.47 3.47
CA THR A 60 8.70 7.64 2.06
C THR A 60 7.30 7.08 1.81
N VAL A 61 7.01 5.87 2.30
CA VAL A 61 5.69 5.26 2.23
C VAL A 61 4.69 6.08 3.04
N LYS A 62 5.04 6.49 4.25
CA LYS A 62 4.19 7.35 5.11
C LYS A 62 3.83 8.68 4.44
N LYS A 63 4.79 9.37 3.81
CA LYS A 63 4.57 10.62 3.07
C LYS A 63 3.59 10.42 1.91
N LYS A 64 3.72 9.33 1.16
CA LYS A 64 2.78 9.01 0.06
C LYS A 64 1.37 8.70 0.58
N PHE A 65 1.23 7.99 1.70
CA PHE A 65 -0.08 7.76 2.33
C PHE A 65 -0.75 9.08 2.75
N LYS A 66 -0.01 9.97 3.45
CA LYS A 66 -0.51 11.31 3.80
C LYS A 66 -0.99 12.09 2.57
N ALA A 67 -0.24 12.04 1.48
CA ALA A 67 -0.64 12.69 0.23
C ALA A 67 -1.92 12.06 -0.37
N VAL A 68 -2.06 10.73 -0.31
CA VAL A 68 -3.28 10.03 -0.74
C VAL A 68 -4.48 10.46 0.08
N ASP A 69 -4.34 10.56 1.41
CA ASP A 69 -5.43 10.93 2.31
C ASP A 69 -5.86 12.38 2.10
N ALA A 70 -4.91 13.30 1.94
CA ALA A 70 -5.20 14.69 1.57
C ALA A 70 -5.95 14.77 0.23
N MET A 71 -5.54 13.99 -0.77
CA MET A 71 -6.24 13.95 -2.05
C MET A 71 -7.65 13.34 -1.95
N LYS A 72 -7.83 12.30 -1.13
CA LYS A 72 -9.14 11.69 -0.87
C LYS A 72 -10.08 12.67 -0.17
N PHE A 73 -9.56 13.42 0.80
CA PHE A 73 -10.31 14.46 1.50
C PHE A 73 -10.82 15.52 0.52
N THR A 74 -9.93 16.07 -0.32
CA THR A 74 -10.33 17.03 -1.37
C THR A 74 -11.34 16.43 -2.35
N LEU A 75 -11.17 15.17 -2.75
CA LEU A 75 -12.12 14.49 -3.64
C LEU A 75 -13.50 14.37 -3.00
N ALA A 76 -13.57 14.04 -1.71
CA ALA A 76 -14.82 13.91 -0.97
C ALA A 76 -15.59 15.23 -0.94
N GLY A 77 -14.91 16.37 -0.72
CA GLY A 77 -15.52 17.69 -0.80
C GLY A 77 -16.13 17.98 -2.17
N LEU A 78 -15.37 17.75 -3.25
CA LEU A 78 -15.85 17.95 -4.63
C LEU A 78 -17.00 17.01 -5.00
N ASP A 79 -17.02 15.79 -4.45
CA ASP A 79 -18.12 14.85 -4.65
C ASP A 79 -19.38 15.27 -3.88
N LYS A 80 -19.25 15.80 -2.66
CA LYS A 80 -20.38 16.41 -1.92
C LYS A 80 -21.00 17.57 -2.70
N GLU A 81 -20.18 18.53 -3.15
CA GLU A 81 -20.65 19.66 -3.97
C GLU A 81 -21.35 19.19 -5.24
N SER A 82 -20.82 18.17 -5.91
CA SER A 82 -21.43 17.65 -7.13
C SER A 82 -22.75 16.94 -6.87
N LYS A 83 -22.91 16.27 -5.73
CA LYS A 83 -24.16 15.61 -5.35
C LYS A 83 -25.23 16.66 -5.02
N ALA A 84 -24.86 17.73 -4.31
CA ALA A 84 -25.78 18.83 -4.00
C ALA A 84 -26.38 19.50 -5.24
N LYS A 85 -25.63 19.56 -6.36
CA LYS A 85 -26.11 20.11 -7.65
C LYS A 85 -27.06 19.20 -8.44
N HIS A 86 -27.13 17.93 -8.06
CA HIS A 86 -27.96 16.93 -8.72
C HIS A 86 -28.74 16.14 -7.66
N PRO A 87 -29.69 16.81 -6.96
CA PRO A 87 -30.46 16.17 -5.89
C PRO A 87 -31.33 15.05 -6.46
N ASP A 88 -31.94 15.29 -7.63
CA ASP A 88 -32.83 14.32 -8.26
C ASP A 88 -32.04 13.35 -9.16
N LYS A 89 -31.99 12.08 -8.73
CA LYS A 89 -31.39 10.98 -9.52
C LYS A 89 -32.36 10.45 -10.57
N VAL A 90 -33.15 11.30 -11.22
CA VAL A 90 -34.07 10.82 -12.26
C VAL A 90 -33.22 10.35 -13.45
N PRO A 91 -33.28 9.06 -13.83
CA PRO A 91 -32.55 8.57 -14.99
C PRO A 91 -33.17 9.21 -16.23
N THR A 92 -32.53 10.25 -16.76
CA THR A 92 -32.97 10.86 -18.01
C THR A 92 -32.58 9.93 -19.17
N LYS A 93 -33.44 8.94 -19.46
CA LYS A 93 -33.33 8.01 -20.61
C LYS A 93 -33.47 8.68 -21.98
N ARG A 94 -33.44 10.02 -22.07
CA ARG A 94 -33.42 10.72 -23.35
C ARG A 94 -31.97 10.84 -23.81
N LYS A 95 -31.56 9.98 -24.76
CA LYS A 95 -30.33 10.17 -25.57
C LYS A 95 -30.46 11.50 -26.33
N ARG A 96 -30.20 12.63 -25.66
CA ARG A 96 -30.04 13.93 -26.33
C ARG A 96 -28.65 13.94 -26.96
N GLY A 97 -28.62 14.21 -28.26
CA GLY A 97 -27.47 14.03 -29.15
C GLY A 97 -26.18 14.73 -28.70
N GLY A 98 -25.07 14.23 -29.26
CA GLY A 98 -23.73 14.79 -29.11
C GLY A 98 -23.09 14.60 -27.73
N ARG A 99 -21.83 14.16 -27.70
CA ARG A 99 -21.05 14.03 -26.46
C ARG A 99 -20.78 15.43 -25.88
N LYS A 100 -21.67 15.95 -25.01
CA LYS A 100 -21.46 17.24 -24.33
C LYS A 100 -20.12 17.26 -23.60
N SER A 101 -19.37 18.35 -23.78
CA SER A 101 -18.05 18.54 -23.18
C SER A 101 -18.15 18.51 -21.65
N LYS A 102 -17.28 17.73 -21.00
CA LYS A 102 -17.29 17.58 -19.52
C LYS A 102 -16.96 18.91 -18.83
N THR A 103 -17.64 19.23 -17.73
CA THR A 103 -17.36 20.44 -16.94
C THR A 103 -15.94 20.45 -16.35
N LYS A 104 -15.41 21.64 -16.05
CA LYS A 104 -14.09 21.79 -15.37
C LYS A 104 -14.05 21.00 -14.06
N LYS A 105 -15.10 21.08 -13.23
CA LYS A 105 -15.24 20.31 -11.98
C LYS A 105 -15.25 18.79 -12.20
N HIS A 106 -15.91 18.29 -13.26
CA HIS A 106 -15.85 16.88 -13.62
C HIS A 106 -14.41 16.45 -13.97
N ARG A 107 -13.70 17.24 -14.80
CA ARG A 107 -12.31 16.94 -15.17
C ARG A 107 -11.38 16.99 -13.97
N GLN A 108 -11.57 17.93 -13.06
CA GLN A 108 -10.81 18.04 -11.80
C GLN A 108 -10.95 16.78 -10.96
N ARG A 109 -12.18 16.32 -10.67
CA ARG A 109 -12.43 15.07 -9.94
C ARG A 109 -11.82 13.85 -10.63
N TYR A 110 -11.95 13.76 -11.95
CA TYR A 110 -11.35 12.69 -12.73
C TYR A 110 -9.81 12.67 -12.62
N ARG A 111 -9.16 13.84 -12.74
CA ARG A 111 -7.71 14.00 -12.57
C ARG A 111 -7.28 13.60 -11.16
N LEU A 112 -8.03 14.04 -10.14
CA LEU A 112 -7.74 13.71 -8.74
C LEU A 112 -7.87 12.20 -8.47
N ARG A 113 -8.92 11.54 -8.98
CA ARG A 113 -9.07 10.08 -8.93
C ARG A 113 -7.95 9.34 -9.65
N ARG A 114 -7.43 9.87 -10.76
CA ARG A 114 -6.25 9.29 -11.42
C ARG A 114 -5.00 9.44 -10.56
N ARG A 115 -4.78 10.62 -9.96
CA ARG A 115 -3.63 10.88 -9.11
C ARG A 115 -3.64 9.99 -7.85
N ILE A 116 -4.79 9.87 -7.18
CA ILE A 116 -4.97 8.95 -6.05
C ILE A 116 -4.58 7.53 -6.44
N ARG A 117 -5.14 6.99 -7.53
CA ARG A 117 -4.83 5.62 -7.97
C ARG A 117 -3.35 5.43 -8.34
N HIS A 118 -2.76 6.42 -9.00
CA HIS A 118 -1.34 6.38 -9.35
C HIS A 118 -0.46 6.36 -8.09
N THR A 119 -0.69 7.28 -7.15
CA THR A 119 0.08 7.35 -5.90
C THR A 119 -0.14 6.12 -5.02
N SER A 120 -1.38 5.65 -4.86
CA SER A 120 -1.67 4.41 -4.12
C SER A 120 -0.96 3.20 -4.73
N ARG A 121 -0.94 3.08 -6.06
CA ARG A 121 -0.18 2.01 -6.73
C ARG A 121 1.32 2.13 -6.49
N ASN A 122 1.87 3.34 -6.51
CA ASN A 122 3.28 3.54 -6.23
C ASN A 122 3.63 3.15 -4.79
N VAL A 123 2.72 3.35 -3.84
CA VAL A 123 2.88 2.84 -2.47
C VAL A 123 2.92 1.31 -2.46
N THR A 124 1.93 0.65 -3.09
CA THR A 124 1.89 -0.81 -3.18
C THR A 124 3.14 -1.38 -3.87
N ARG A 125 3.62 -0.72 -4.94
CA ARG A 125 4.86 -1.09 -5.64
C ARG A 125 6.08 -0.98 -4.72
N THR A 126 6.20 0.12 -3.95
CA THR A 126 7.28 0.29 -2.97
C THR A 126 7.24 -0.81 -1.89
N ILE A 127 6.05 -1.12 -1.36
CA ILE A 127 5.89 -2.19 -0.36
C ILE A 127 6.26 -3.55 -0.96
N ASN A 128 5.79 -3.87 -2.17
CA ASN A 128 6.14 -5.13 -2.84
C ASN A 128 7.65 -5.24 -3.12
N ASP A 129 8.30 -4.15 -3.51
CA ASP A 129 9.74 -4.10 -3.71
C ASP A 129 10.50 -4.37 -2.40
N MET A 130 10.03 -3.82 -1.27
CA MET A 130 10.58 -4.14 0.06
C MET A 130 10.45 -5.63 0.40
N HIS A 131 9.27 -6.23 0.17
CA HIS A 131 9.05 -7.66 0.38
C HIS A 131 9.99 -8.51 -0.50
N GLN A 132 10.11 -8.17 -1.79
CA GLN A 132 10.93 -8.92 -2.74
C GLN A 132 12.42 -8.84 -2.39
N LYS A 133 12.92 -7.65 -2.04
CA LYS A 133 14.31 -7.46 -1.63
C LYS A 133 14.63 -8.22 -0.35
N LEU A 134 13.74 -8.15 0.65
CA LEU A 134 13.90 -8.89 1.89
C LEU A 134 13.86 -10.40 1.65
N ALA A 135 12.88 -10.91 0.89
CA ALA A 135 12.78 -12.33 0.58
C ALA A 135 14.02 -12.82 -0.19
N SER A 136 14.47 -12.07 -1.20
CA SER A 136 15.68 -12.38 -1.94
C SER A 136 16.90 -12.43 -1.02
N TRP A 137 17.05 -11.46 -0.12
CA TRP A 137 18.16 -11.42 0.82
C TRP A 137 18.09 -12.60 1.80
N LEU A 138 16.94 -12.89 2.40
CA LEU A 138 16.76 -14.02 3.31
C LEU A 138 17.09 -15.35 2.64
N SER A 139 16.57 -15.58 1.43
CA SER A 139 16.82 -16.81 0.66
C SER A 139 18.28 -17.02 0.28
N ALA A 140 19.07 -15.95 0.19
CA ALA A 140 20.51 -16.05 -0.06
C ALA A 140 21.31 -16.38 1.21
N HIS A 141 20.87 -15.90 2.38
CA HIS A 141 21.66 -15.92 3.62
C HIS A 141 21.21 -16.96 4.65
N TYR A 142 20.00 -17.51 4.54
CA TYR A 142 19.42 -18.45 5.50
C TYR A 142 18.81 -19.65 4.80
N TYR A 143 18.98 -20.82 5.42
CA TYR A 143 18.41 -22.09 4.99
C TYR A 143 16.96 -22.20 5.45
N ASN A 144 16.73 -21.91 6.74
CA ASN A 144 15.41 -21.91 7.34
C ASN A 144 15.07 -20.50 7.83
N VAL A 145 13.87 -20.05 7.47
CA VAL A 145 13.29 -18.79 7.95
C VAL A 145 12.03 -19.14 8.73
N LEU A 146 12.08 -18.97 10.05
CA LEU A 146 10.95 -19.22 10.93
C LEU A 146 10.02 -18.01 10.89
N LEU A 147 8.75 -18.26 10.54
CA LEU A 147 7.72 -17.25 10.40
C LEU A 147 6.65 -17.47 11.49
N PRO A 148 6.36 -16.47 12.34
CA PRO A 148 5.24 -16.52 13.26
C PRO A 148 3.93 -16.35 12.49
N SER A 149 2.81 -16.62 13.16
CA SER A 149 1.50 -16.31 12.62
C SER A 149 1.36 -14.79 12.41
N PHE A 150 1.23 -14.37 11.16
CA PHE A 150 1.04 -12.96 10.79
C PHE A 150 -0.40 -12.50 11.07
N GLN A 151 -0.69 -12.08 12.30
CA GLN A 151 -1.99 -11.52 12.68
C GLN A 151 -2.01 -10.00 12.52
N THR A 152 -1.65 -9.50 11.34
CA THR A 152 -1.40 -8.06 11.10
C THR A 152 -2.58 -7.16 11.48
N SER A 153 -3.82 -7.57 11.20
CA SER A 153 -5.01 -6.84 11.61
C SER A 153 -5.13 -6.70 13.13
N GLU A 154 -4.93 -7.80 13.86
CA GLU A 154 -4.98 -7.81 15.32
C GLU A 154 -3.82 -7.03 15.94
N MET A 155 -2.62 -7.11 15.35
CA MET A 155 -1.46 -6.32 15.79
C MET A 155 -1.72 -4.83 15.65
N VAL A 156 -2.30 -4.39 14.53
CA VAL A 156 -2.65 -2.98 14.31
C VAL A 156 -3.73 -2.55 15.29
N GLN A 157 -4.76 -3.38 15.51
CA GLN A 157 -5.81 -3.07 16.46
C GLN A 157 -5.28 -2.92 17.89
N ARG A 158 -4.46 -3.87 18.35
CA ARG A 158 -3.78 -3.79 19.65
C ARG A 158 -2.94 -2.52 19.77
N HIS A 159 -2.11 -2.23 18.77
CA HIS A 159 -1.28 -1.04 18.78
C HIS A 159 -2.09 0.26 18.88
N LEU A 160 -3.25 0.34 18.23
CA LEU A 160 -4.13 1.50 18.33
C LEU A 160 -4.75 1.64 19.72
N VAL A 161 -5.10 0.53 20.36
CA VAL A 161 -5.59 0.53 21.76
C VAL A 161 -4.50 1.01 22.70
N ASP A 162 -3.29 0.45 22.60
CA ASP A 162 -2.15 0.81 23.46
C ASP A 162 -1.82 2.30 23.37
N VAL A 163 -1.77 2.84 22.15
CA VAL A 163 -1.53 4.27 21.92
C VAL A 163 -2.65 5.15 22.49
N ALA A 164 -3.90 4.69 22.45
CA ALA A 164 -5.02 5.42 23.01
C ALA A 164 -5.00 5.41 24.55
N THR A 165 -4.63 4.29 25.17
CA THR A 165 -4.54 4.15 26.63
C THR A 165 -3.37 4.94 27.21
N ASP A 166 -2.23 4.99 26.52
CA ASP A 166 -1.08 5.81 26.92
C ASP A 166 -1.37 7.33 26.81
N ALA A 167 -2.29 7.72 25.93
CA ALA A 167 -2.67 9.12 25.72
C ALA A 167 -3.73 9.64 26.73
N THR A 168 -4.37 8.76 27.50
CA THR A 168 -5.29 9.14 28.57
C THR A 168 -4.53 9.33 29.90
N PRO A 169 -4.54 10.53 30.51
CA PRO A 169 -3.95 10.72 31.83
C PRO A 169 -4.69 9.83 32.84
N ARG A 170 -3.96 9.04 33.64
CA ARG A 170 -4.54 8.38 34.82
C ARG A 170 -4.99 9.47 35.79
N VAL A 171 -6.29 9.75 35.81
CA VAL A 171 -6.92 10.51 36.90
C VAL A 171 -6.91 9.58 38.12
N TYR A 172 -5.92 9.75 38.99
CA TYR A 172 -5.97 9.15 40.32
C TYR A 172 -7.00 9.93 41.14
N ILE A 173 -8.14 9.30 41.41
CA ILE A 173 -9.11 9.80 42.38
C ILE A 173 -8.59 9.30 43.74
N GLY A 174 -8.11 10.25 44.56
CA GLY A 174 -7.72 10.01 45.96
C GLY A 174 -8.91 9.94 46.88
#